data_AF-A0A4Q3CVG9-F1
#
_entry.id   AF-A0A4Q3CVG9-F1
#
_cell.length_a   1.000
_cell.length_b   1.000
_cell.length_c   1.000
_cell.angle_alpha   90.00
_cell.angle_beta   90.00
_cell.angle_gamma   90.00
#
_symmetry.space_group_name_H-M   'P 1'
#
loop_
_entity.id
_entity.type
_entity.pdbx_description
1 polymer ?
#
loop_
_entity_poly.entity_id
_entity_poly.type
_entity_poly.pdbx_seq_one_letter_code
_entity_poly.pdbx_strand_id
1 'polypeptide(L)'
;MYHIKKATVSDVETIRQLADAIWWDCYTPILEPEQITYMLAEIYSTEKITEQVWNDSQTYLLLEEDEQAVAFAAYSPREENP
;
A
#
# COMPACT_ATOMS: atom_id res chain seq x y z
N MET A 1 -18.40 9.75 6.40
CA MET A 1 -18.08 10.60 5.22
C MET A 1 -16.77 10.11 4.63
N TYR A 2 -16.67 10.02 3.30
CA TYR A 2 -15.44 9.53 2.65
C TYR A 2 -14.50 10.68 2.27
N HIS A 3 -13.22 10.54 2.59
CA HIS A 3 -12.18 11.49 2.21
C HIS A 3 -11.01 10.75 1.56
N ILE A 4 -10.40 11.35 0.54
CA ILE A 4 -9.17 10.83 -0.07
C ILE A 4 -8.04 11.81 0.19
N LYS A 5 -6.94 11.32 0.77
CA LYS A 5 -5.73 12.11 1.00
C LYS A 5 -4.51 11.45 0.36
N LYS A 6 -3.52 12.25 -0.05
CA LYS A 6 -2.18 11.74 -0.38
C LYS A 6 -1.52 11.29 0.91
N ALA A 7 -1.03 10.05 0.93
CA ALA A 7 -0.29 9.51 2.07
C ALA A 7 1.08 10.18 2.22
N THR A 8 1.54 10.25 3.46
CA THR A 8 2.87 10.73 3.83
C THR A 8 3.63 9.63 4.56
N VAL A 9 4.87 9.90 4.96
CA VAL A 9 5.68 8.93 5.72
C VAL A 9 4.99 8.50 7.02
N SER A 10 4.18 9.35 7.65
CA SER A 10 3.43 8.97 8.86
C SER A 10 2.31 7.95 8.60
N ASP A 11 1.90 7.78 7.35
CA ASP A 11 0.83 6.87 6.95
C ASP A 11 1.36 5.49 6.49
N VAL A 12 2.68 5.29 6.45
CA VAL A 12 3.32 4.06 5.93
C VAL A 12 2.83 2.81 6.65
N GLU A 13 2.76 2.86 7.99
CA GLU A 13 2.34 1.72 8.79
C GLU A 13 0.86 1.40 8.55
N THR A 14 0.02 2.42 8.32
CA THR A 14 -1.39 2.25 7.94
C THR A 14 -1.51 1.53 6.59
N ILE A 15 -0.72 1.93 5.59
CA ILE A 15 -0.70 1.26 4.28
C ILE A 15 -0.25 -0.20 4.42
N ARG A 16 0.80 -0.46 5.20
CA ARG A 16 1.31 -1.82 5.45
C ARG A 16 0.24 -2.71 6.08
N GLN A 17 -0.48 -2.21 7.09
CA GLN A 17 -1.54 -2.95 7.77
C GLN A 17 -2.74 -3.23 6.85
N LEU A 18 -3.15 -2.24 6.06
CA LEU A 18 -4.20 -2.43 5.05
C LEU A 18 -3.76 -3.45 3.99
N ALA A 19 -2.52 -3.36 3.50
CA ALA A 19 -1.99 -4.31 2.52
C ALA A 19 -1.98 -5.73 3.08
N ASP A 20 -1.51 -5.93 4.31
CA ASP A 20 -1.52 -7.25 4.97
C ASP A 20 -2.95 -7.84 5.00
N ALA A 21 -3.90 -7.11 5.56
CA ALA A 21 -5.30 -7.57 5.65
C ALA A 21 -5.91 -7.87 4.27
N ILE A 22 -5.74 -6.97 3.30
CA ILE A 22 -6.28 -7.11 1.94
C ILE A 22 -5.65 -8.32 1.23
N TRP A 23 -4.33 -8.51 1.34
CA TRP A 23 -3.64 -9.57 0.61
C TRP A 23 -4.01 -10.96 1.13
N TRP A 24 -4.11 -11.12 2.45
CA TRP A 24 -4.56 -12.39 3.02
C TRP A 24 -5.97 -12.74 2.55
N ASP A 25 -6.89 -11.79 2.51
CA ASP A 25 -8.26 -12.05 2.03
C ASP A 25 -8.32 -12.32 0.51
N CYS A 26 -7.61 -11.53 -0.30
CA CYS A 26 -7.69 -11.60 -1.76
C CYS A 26 -6.92 -12.78 -2.37
N TYR A 27 -5.77 -13.15 -1.79
CA TYR A 27 -4.85 -14.09 -2.42
C TYR A 27 -4.78 -15.47 -1.76
N THR A 28 -5.30 -15.67 -0.55
CA THR A 28 -5.41 -17.01 0.07
C THR A 28 -6.02 -18.09 -0.84
N PRO A 29 -7.03 -17.78 -1.70
CA PRO A 29 -7.59 -18.81 -2.58
C PRO A 29 -6.63 -19.31 -3.69
N ILE A 30 -5.53 -18.61 -3.97
CA ILE A 30 -4.65 -18.87 -5.12
C ILE A 30 -3.16 -18.90 -4.80
N LEU A 31 -2.74 -18.50 -3.60
CA LEU A 31 -1.34 -18.50 -3.14
C LEU A 31 -1.22 -19.20 -1.78
N GLU A 32 -0.09 -19.89 -1.59
CA GLU A 32 0.26 -20.46 -0.29
C GLU A 32 0.63 -19.34 0.72
N PRO A 33 0.42 -19.55 2.03
CA PRO A 33 0.73 -18.55 3.06
C PRO A 33 2.15 -17.99 3.01
N GLU A 34 3.14 -18.81 2.70
CA GLU A 34 4.54 -18.40 2.57
C GLU A 34 4.76 -17.47 1.38
N GLN A 35 4.01 -17.67 0.29
CA GLN A 35 4.06 -16.80 -0.88
C GLN A 35 3.44 -15.44 -0.57
N ILE A 36 2.30 -15.40 0.14
CA ILE A 36 1.67 -14.14 0.58
C ILE A 36 2.62 -13.37 1.49
N THR A 37 3.20 -14.05 2.48
CA THR A 37 4.18 -13.46 3.41
C THR A 37 5.39 -12.89 2.67
N TYR A 38 5.93 -13.64 1.71
CA TYR A 38 7.04 -13.17 0.87
C TYR A 38 6.68 -11.92 0.07
N MET A 39 5.51 -11.91 -0.57
CA MET A 39 5.06 -10.78 -1.39
C MET A 39 4.82 -9.52 -0.56
N LEU A 40 4.23 -9.66 0.63
CA LEU A 40 4.03 -8.54 1.56
C LEU A 40 5.37 -7.96 2.04
N ALA A 41 6.35 -8.82 2.37
CA ALA A 41 7.69 -8.38 2.74
C ALA A 41 8.43 -7.68 1.58
N GLU A 42 8.26 -8.18 0.35
CA GLU A 42 8.92 -7.61 -0.82
C GLU A 42 8.25 -6.32 -1.31
N ILE A 43 6.92 -6.21 -1.26
CA ILE A 43 6.19 -5.10 -1.89
C ILE A 43 5.82 -4.01 -0.87
N TYR A 44 5.49 -4.40 0.36
CA TYR A 44 4.90 -3.52 1.38
C TYR A 44 5.72 -3.44 2.67
N SER A 45 7.02 -3.71 2.64
CA SER A 45 7.86 -3.44 3.82
C SER A 45 7.85 -1.95 4.17
N THR A 46 7.93 -1.66 5.48
CA THR A 46 7.94 -0.29 6.00
C THR A 46 9.05 0.54 5.35
N GLU A 47 10.24 -0.04 5.19
CA GLU A 47 11.40 0.58 4.57
C GLU A 47 11.12 0.95 3.11
N LYS A 48 10.54 0.03 2.33
CA LYS A 48 10.30 0.23 0.89
C LYS A 48 9.24 1.27 0.62
N ILE A 49 8.11 1.23 1.35
CA ILE A 49 7.06 2.25 1.21
C ILE A 49 7.60 3.61 1.66
N THR A 50 8.37 3.67 2.76
CA THR A 50 8.98 4.92 3.22
C THR A 50 9.90 5.52 2.16
N GLU A 51 10.78 4.72 1.57
CA GLU A 51 11.67 5.16 0.50
C GLU A 51 10.90 5.65 -0.73
N GLN A 52 9.84 4.93 -1.12
CA GLN A 52 9.01 5.29 -2.26
C GLN A 52 8.27 6.61 -2.07
N VAL A 53 7.71 6.84 -0.88
CA VAL A 53 7.04 8.08 -0.52
C VAL A 53 8.06 9.22 -0.42
N TRP A 54 9.23 8.98 0.18
CA TRP A 54 10.27 10.00 0.35
C TRP A 54 10.87 10.46 -0.98
N ASN A 55 11.10 9.53 -1.90
CA ASN A 55 11.69 9.82 -3.21
C ASN A 55 10.63 10.19 -4.28
N ASP A 56 9.34 10.29 -3.92
CA ASP A 56 8.20 10.49 -4.83
C ASP A 56 8.18 9.50 -6.02
N SER A 57 8.81 8.32 -5.88
CA SER A 57 8.83 7.28 -6.92
C SER A 57 7.50 6.53 -7.01
N GLN A 58 6.72 6.54 -5.93
CA GLN A 58 5.35 6.07 -5.91
C GLN A 58 4.46 7.00 -5.08
N THR A 59 3.30 7.35 -5.61
CA THR A 59 2.27 8.07 -4.87
C THR A 59 1.24 7.09 -4.32
N TYR A 60 1.00 7.20 -3.02
CA TYR A 60 -0.05 6.46 -2.31
C TYR A 60 -1.19 7.42 -1.95
N LEU A 61 -2.42 6.95 -2.14
CA LEU A 61 -3.65 7.61 -1.73
C LEU A 61 -4.34 6.76 -0.68
N LEU A 62 -4.83 7.37 0.40
CA LEU A 62 -5.67 6.72 1.40
C LEU A 62 -7.12 7.16 1.25
N LEU A 63 -8.03 6.19 1.32
CA LEU A 63 -9.45 6.43 1.52
C LEU A 63 -9.74 6.32 3.02
N GLU A 64 -10.27 7.40 3.58
CA GLU A 64 -10.70 7.48 4.97
C GLU A 64 -12.23 7.48 5.04
N GLU A 65 -12.78 6.65 5.92
CA GLU A 65 -14.18 6.65 6.35
C GLU A 65 -14.21 7.01 7.84
N ASP A 66 -14.85 8.12 8.18
CA ASP A 66 -14.99 8.59 9.56
C ASP A 66 -13.64 8.66 10.32
N GLU A 67 -12.65 9.28 9.66
CA GLU A 67 -11.26 9.48 10.13
C GLU A 67 -10.42 8.18 10.24
N GLN A 68 -10.99 7.03 9.87
CA GLN A 68 -10.28 5.76 9.79
C GLN A 68 -9.90 5.45 8.34
N ALA A 69 -8.62 5.14 8.09
CA ALA A 69 -8.20 4.65 6.79
C ALA A 69 -8.77 3.23 6.56
N VAL A 70 -9.46 3.05 5.44
CA VAL A 70 -10.15 1.79 5.08
C VAL A 70 -9.64 1.18 3.78
N ALA A 71 -8.97 1.95 2.93
CA ALA A 71 -8.37 1.45 1.69
C ALA A 71 -7.22 2.35 1.23
N PHE A 72 -6.43 1.85 0.28
CA PHE A 72 -5.41 2.64 -0.40
C PHE A 72 -5.36 2.35 -1.91
N ALA A 73 -4.80 3.28 -2.66
CA ALA A 73 -4.40 3.10 -4.05
C ALA A 73 -2.98 3.61 -4.26
N ALA A 74 -2.24 3.02 -5.18
CA ALA A 74 -0.88 3.43 -5.49
C ALA A 74 -0.69 3.59 -7.00
N TYR A 75 0.04 4.63 -7.41
CA TYR A 75 0.45 4.83 -8.79
C TYR A 75 1.84 5.45 -8.86
N SER A 76 2.56 5.18 -9.94
CA SER A 76 3.89 5.73 -10.19
C SER A 76 3.96 6.32 -11.60
N PRO A 77 4.85 7.31 -11.83
CA PRO A 77 5.17 7.75 -13.17
C PRO A 77 5.68 6.57 -14.01
N ARG A 78 5.20 6.46 -15.24
CA ARG A 78 5.76 5.52 -16.20
C ARG A 78 6.90 6.21 -16.95
N GLU A 79 8.12 5.70 -16.81
CA GLU A 79 9.31 6.29 -17.47
C GLU A 79 9.38 5.99 -18.98
N GLU A 80 8.66 4.97 -19.45
CA GLU A 80 8.54 4.69 -20.87
C GLU A 80 7.60 5.71 -21.54
N ASN A 81 8.16 6.51 -22.46
CA ASN A 81 7.36 7.30 -23.41
C ASN A 81 6.47 6.35 -24.24
N PRO A 82 5.14 6.56 -24.29
CA PRO A 82 4.24 5.79 -25.15
C PRO A 82 4.49 6.03 -26.65
#